data_AF-A0A9W8P6E7-F1
#
_entry.id   AF-A0A9W8P6E7-F1
#
_cell.length_a   1.000
_cell.length_b   1.000
_cell.length_c   1.000
_cell.angle_alpha   90.00
_cell.angle_beta   90.00
_cell.angle_gamma   90.00
#
_symmetry.space_group_name_H-M   'P 1'
#
loop_
_entity.id
_entity.type
_entity.pdbx_description
1 polymer ?
#
loop_
_entity_poly.entity_id
_entity_poly.type
_entity_poly.pdbx_seq_one_letter_code
_entity_poly.pdbx_strand_id
1 'polypeptide(L)'
;YFFHHPLLQQFKFYRRVEPDVKYFCDMSYDPFQYMIQNNQTYGFTITLLETPETVTTLWDSVKEFMTKYPQYIANDNALEFISSDGGKTYNMCHFWSNFEIADMDFWRSDAYQTFFEFLDAKGGFYYERWGDAPVHSIAAALFLPKHRLHFFQDIGYQHASYQHCPSSDESLGNSCSCHRWNTIGKFLYLCNRSNIQNPSDYRKQSCLPQYNAMLLNKATPIVNDLSPW
;
A
#
# COMPACT_ATOMS: atom_id res chain seq x y z
N TYR A 1 -0.81 -6.67 -19.04
CA TYR A 1 -1.33 -6.03 -17.81
C TYR A 1 -1.92 -4.66 -18.09
N PHE A 2 -2.69 -4.08 -17.18
CA PHE A 2 -3.48 -2.86 -17.44
C PHE A 2 -2.62 -1.70 -17.96
N PHE A 3 -1.43 -1.49 -17.40
CA PHE A 3 -0.53 -0.38 -17.76
C PHE A 3 0.11 -0.48 -19.17
N HIS A 4 -0.05 -1.62 -19.84
CA HIS A 4 0.28 -1.81 -21.26
C HIS A 4 -0.90 -1.64 -22.21
N HIS A 5 -2.11 -1.39 -21.71
CA HIS A 5 -3.27 -1.19 -22.58
C HIS A 5 -3.03 0.02 -23.51
N PRO A 6 -3.30 -0.07 -24.83
CA PRO A 6 -3.02 1.01 -25.79
C PRO A 6 -3.62 2.35 -25.40
N LEU A 7 -4.85 2.36 -24.87
CA LEU A 7 -5.53 3.57 -24.42
C LEU A 7 -4.82 4.27 -23.25
N LEU A 8 -4.01 3.54 -22.49
CA LEU A 8 -3.31 4.06 -21.31
C LEU A 8 -1.88 4.52 -21.61
N GLN A 9 -1.35 4.28 -22.83
CA GLN A 9 0.05 4.59 -23.16
C GLN A 9 0.35 6.10 -23.14
N GLN A 10 -0.65 6.93 -23.46
CA GLN A 10 -0.49 8.39 -23.48
C GLN A 10 -0.52 9.04 -22.08
N PHE A 11 -0.86 8.29 -21.03
CA PHE A 11 -1.03 8.84 -19.68
C PHE A 11 0.16 8.49 -18.79
N LYS A 12 0.61 9.49 -18.04
CA LYS A 12 1.62 9.36 -16.99
C LYS A 12 1.02 8.91 -15.66
N PHE A 13 -0.17 9.38 -15.30
CA PHE A 13 -0.85 8.98 -14.08
C PHE A 13 -2.19 8.32 -14.39
N TYR A 14 -2.63 7.44 -13.52
CA TYR A 14 -3.99 6.91 -13.50
C TYR A 14 -4.56 7.01 -12.10
N ARG A 15 -5.90 6.97 -12.03
CA ARG A 15 -6.65 6.75 -10.80
C ARG A 15 -7.54 5.54 -11.01
N ARG A 16 -7.40 4.51 -10.19
CA ARG A 16 -8.32 3.37 -10.19
C ARG A 16 -9.63 3.76 -9.51
N VAL A 17 -10.73 3.32 -10.13
CA VAL A 17 -12.09 3.48 -9.62
C VAL A 17 -12.81 2.16 -9.84
N GLU A 18 -13.28 1.55 -8.77
CA GLU A 18 -14.11 0.33 -8.80
C GLU A 18 -15.61 0.68 -8.72
N PRO A 19 -16.51 -0.24 -9.10
CA PRO A 19 -17.93 -0.14 -8.78
C PRO A 19 -18.19 -0.07 -7.26
N ASP A 20 -19.37 0.44 -6.88
CA ASP A 20 -19.85 0.48 -5.49
C ASP A 20 -18.94 1.19 -4.47
N VAL A 21 -18.12 2.13 -4.95
CA VAL A 21 -17.32 3.03 -4.12
C VAL A 21 -18.12 4.26 -3.68
N LYS A 22 -17.71 4.87 -2.57
CA LYS A 22 -18.22 6.17 -2.12
C LYS A 22 -17.09 7.14 -1.88
N TYR A 23 -17.27 8.38 -2.34
CA TYR A 23 -16.44 9.52 -2.00
C TYR A 23 -17.23 10.44 -1.10
N PHE A 24 -16.70 10.76 0.07
CA PHE A 24 -17.45 11.46 1.11
C PHE A 24 -17.17 12.94 1.20
N CYS A 25 -16.03 13.38 0.68
CA CYS A 25 -15.53 14.74 0.80
C CYS A 25 -15.34 15.33 -0.59
N ASP A 26 -15.56 16.63 -0.70
CA ASP A 26 -15.19 17.39 -1.89
C ASP A 26 -13.67 17.35 -2.10
N MET A 27 -13.24 17.21 -3.35
CA MET A 27 -11.83 17.32 -3.74
C MET A 27 -11.54 18.79 -4.06
N SER A 28 -10.86 19.49 -3.16
CA SER A 28 -10.56 20.93 -3.30
C SER A 28 -9.33 21.23 -4.17
N TYR A 29 -8.61 20.21 -4.64
CA TYR A 29 -7.46 20.31 -5.53
C TYR A 29 -7.40 19.14 -6.52
N ASP A 30 -6.55 19.28 -7.54
CA ASP A 30 -6.26 18.21 -8.50
C ASP A 30 -5.23 17.23 -7.90
N PRO A 31 -5.60 15.97 -7.61
CA PRO A 31 -4.69 15.00 -7.02
C PRO A 31 -3.56 14.60 -7.96
N PHE A 32 -3.73 14.65 -9.29
CA PHE A 32 -2.65 14.37 -10.22
C PHE A 32 -1.60 15.48 -10.19
N GLN A 33 -2.04 16.75 -10.14
CA GLN A 33 -1.12 17.87 -9.98
C GLN A 33 -0.36 17.79 -8.65
N TYR A 34 -1.04 17.42 -7.56
CA TYR A 34 -0.38 17.19 -6.28
C TYR A 34 0.73 16.13 -6.39
N MET A 35 0.43 14.99 -7.01
CA MET A 35 1.41 13.91 -7.18
C MET A 35 2.64 14.38 -7.99
N ILE A 36 2.41 15.12 -9.08
CA ILE A 36 3.46 15.68 -9.93
C ILE A 36 4.34 16.67 -9.14
N GLN A 37 3.72 17.65 -8.50
CA GLN A 37 4.42 18.75 -7.83
C GLN A 37 5.23 18.27 -6.61
N ASN A 38 4.75 17.23 -5.93
CA ASN A 38 5.40 16.67 -4.74
C ASN A 38 6.23 15.41 -5.05
N ASN A 39 6.46 15.10 -6.33
CA ASN A 39 7.24 13.95 -6.80
C ASN A 39 6.79 12.59 -6.20
N GLN A 40 5.48 12.46 -5.98
CA GLN A 40 4.86 11.25 -5.46
C GLN A 40 4.65 10.23 -6.58
N THR A 41 4.81 8.96 -6.27
CA THR A 41 4.69 7.86 -7.26
C THR A 41 3.45 7.01 -7.01
N TYR A 42 3.13 6.72 -5.75
CA TYR A 42 2.03 5.83 -5.41
C TYR A 42 1.21 6.40 -4.26
N GLY A 43 -0.08 6.62 -4.48
CA GLY A 43 -0.99 7.22 -3.53
C GLY A 43 -2.18 6.31 -3.20
N PHE A 44 -2.56 6.26 -1.91
CA PHE A 44 -3.60 5.36 -1.38
C PHE A 44 -4.46 6.02 -0.31
N THR A 45 -5.62 5.43 0.00
CA THR A 45 -6.54 5.87 1.07
C THR A 45 -6.78 4.83 2.16
N ILE A 46 -6.61 3.54 1.88
CA ILE A 46 -6.83 2.46 2.84
C ILE A 46 -5.67 1.47 2.76
N THR A 47 -5.25 0.96 3.91
CA THR A 47 -4.32 -0.16 4.04
C THR A 47 -4.96 -1.28 4.86
N LEU A 48 -4.73 -2.52 4.45
CA LEU A 48 -5.33 -3.71 5.04
C LEU A 48 -4.29 -4.81 5.28
N LEU A 49 -4.66 -5.76 6.13
CA LEU A 49 -4.03 -7.08 6.20
C LEU A 49 -4.57 -7.97 5.08
N GLU A 50 -3.67 -8.64 4.38
CA GLU A 50 -4.01 -9.72 3.45
C GLU A 50 -4.40 -10.99 4.24
N THR A 51 -5.17 -11.85 3.58
CA THR A 51 -5.56 -13.18 4.07
C THR A 51 -4.40 -14.16 3.81
N PRO A 52 -3.71 -14.69 4.85
CA PRO A 52 -2.47 -15.46 4.70
C PRO A 52 -2.61 -16.69 3.78
N GLU A 53 -3.78 -17.33 3.77
CA GLU A 53 -4.09 -18.52 2.96
C GLU A 53 -4.04 -18.26 1.45
N THR A 54 -3.99 -16.99 1.04
CA THR A 54 -4.04 -16.57 -0.36
C THR A 54 -2.67 -16.31 -0.97
N VAL A 55 -1.66 -16.14 -0.11
CA VAL A 55 -0.31 -15.67 -0.44
C VAL A 55 0.77 -16.51 0.27
N THR A 56 0.51 -17.80 0.44
CA THR A 56 1.34 -18.71 1.24
C THR A 56 2.80 -18.75 0.82
N THR A 57 3.10 -18.63 -0.49
CA THR A 57 4.48 -18.64 -1.03
C THR A 57 4.91 -17.31 -1.64
N LEU A 58 4.08 -16.26 -1.55
CA LEU A 58 4.39 -14.95 -2.13
C LEU A 58 5.66 -14.36 -1.53
N TRP A 59 5.76 -14.32 -0.20
CA TRP A 59 6.92 -13.70 0.46
C TRP A 59 8.22 -14.46 0.23
N ASP A 60 8.18 -15.79 0.15
CA ASP A 60 9.36 -16.58 -0.17
C ASP A 60 9.83 -16.30 -1.61
N SER A 61 8.89 -16.17 -2.55
CA SER A 61 9.19 -15.73 -3.92
C SER A 61 9.78 -14.32 -3.96
N VAL A 62 9.28 -13.39 -3.14
CA VAL A 62 9.80 -12.02 -3.03
C VAL A 62 11.22 -12.02 -2.45
N LYS A 63 11.51 -12.81 -1.42
CA LYS A 63 12.87 -12.93 -0.87
C LYS A 63 13.84 -13.47 -1.92
N GLU A 64 13.45 -14.49 -2.69
CA GLU A 64 14.25 -15.00 -3.80
C GLU A 64 14.52 -13.92 -4.86
N PHE A 65 13.50 -13.12 -5.19
CA PHE A 65 13.65 -11.98 -6.08
C PHE A 65 14.65 -10.95 -5.54
N MET A 66 14.53 -10.57 -4.27
CA MET A 66 15.43 -9.61 -3.62
C MET A 66 16.89 -10.08 -3.61
N THR A 67 17.12 -11.39 -3.40
CA THR A 67 18.46 -11.98 -3.50
C THR A 67 19.01 -11.94 -4.92
N LYS A 68 18.17 -12.20 -5.93
CA LYS A 68 18.57 -12.26 -7.33
C LYS A 68 18.74 -10.87 -7.97
N TYR A 69 17.97 -9.88 -7.54
CA TYR A 69 17.94 -8.54 -8.11
C TYR A 69 18.09 -7.43 -7.03
N PRO A 70 19.20 -7.44 -6.25
CA PRO A 70 19.39 -6.47 -5.17
C PRO A 70 19.45 -5.02 -5.68
N GLN A 71 19.82 -4.79 -6.95
CA GLN A 71 19.87 -3.47 -7.56
C GLN A 71 18.51 -2.76 -7.67
N TYR A 72 17.40 -3.49 -7.58
CA TYR A 72 16.05 -2.92 -7.63
C TYR A 72 15.52 -2.53 -6.25
N ILE A 73 16.21 -2.91 -5.17
CA ILE A 73 15.77 -2.62 -3.80
C ILE A 73 16.28 -1.23 -3.40
N ALA A 74 15.35 -0.30 -3.15
CA ALA A 74 15.72 1.05 -2.75
C ALA A 74 16.30 1.05 -1.32
N ASN A 75 17.31 1.88 -1.06
CA ASN A 75 17.97 1.94 0.26
C ASN A 75 17.06 2.50 1.37
N ASP A 76 16.26 3.52 1.08
CA ASP A 76 15.29 4.13 2.02
C ASP A 76 13.86 3.69 1.67
N ASN A 77 13.69 2.39 1.47
CA ASN A 77 12.42 1.80 1.10
C ASN A 77 11.44 1.72 2.28
N ALA A 78 10.26 1.17 2.03
CA ALA A 78 9.20 0.96 3.00
C ALA A 78 9.11 -0.51 3.47
N LEU A 79 10.23 -1.23 3.60
CA LEU A 79 10.24 -2.62 4.08
C LEU A 79 9.56 -2.76 5.44
N GLU A 80 9.75 -1.80 6.35
CA GLU A 80 9.11 -1.81 7.67
C GLU A 80 7.57 -1.76 7.58
N PHE A 81 6.98 -1.25 6.49
CA PHE A 81 5.53 -1.31 6.31
C PHE A 81 5.04 -2.74 6.11
N ILE A 82 5.75 -3.53 5.29
CA ILE A 82 5.36 -4.89 4.89
C ILE A 82 6.02 -6.00 5.73
N SER A 83 6.99 -5.67 6.58
CA SER A 83 7.66 -6.64 7.44
C SER A 83 8.06 -6.02 8.77
N SER A 84 7.69 -6.67 9.86
CA SER A 84 7.96 -6.19 11.23
C SER A 84 9.25 -6.76 11.84
N ASP A 85 9.97 -7.62 11.10
CA ASP A 85 11.13 -8.37 11.58
C ASP A 85 12.37 -8.24 10.66
N GLY A 86 12.44 -7.14 9.92
CA GLY A 86 13.55 -6.83 9.02
C GLY A 86 13.56 -7.65 7.73
N GLY A 87 12.39 -8.09 7.26
CA GLY A 87 12.21 -8.81 6.00
C GLY A 87 12.18 -10.33 6.12
N LYS A 88 12.24 -10.90 7.34
CA LYS A 88 12.20 -12.36 7.52
C LYS A 88 10.83 -12.92 7.19
N THR A 89 9.78 -12.22 7.62
CA THR A 89 8.37 -12.58 7.35
C THR A 89 7.57 -11.40 6.78
N TYR A 90 6.56 -11.71 5.98
CA TYR A 90 5.55 -10.74 5.53
C TYR A 90 4.52 -10.56 6.64
N ASN A 91 4.30 -9.32 7.07
CA ASN A 91 3.32 -9.00 8.11
C ASN A 91 1.88 -8.88 7.57
N MET A 92 1.68 -9.20 6.28
CA MET A 92 0.43 -9.14 5.51
C MET A 92 -0.07 -7.73 5.18
N CYS A 93 0.64 -6.66 5.55
CA CYS A 93 0.21 -5.30 5.24
C CYS A 93 0.33 -4.95 3.77
N HIS A 94 -0.73 -4.38 3.21
CA HIS A 94 -0.77 -3.88 1.84
C HIS A 94 -1.63 -2.61 1.72
N PHE A 95 -1.38 -1.82 0.68
CA PHE A 95 -2.26 -0.75 0.20
C PHE A 95 -3.43 -1.38 -0.56
N TRP A 96 -4.66 -0.95 -0.26
CA TRP A 96 -5.85 -1.55 -0.84
C TRP A 96 -6.14 -0.97 -2.23
N SER A 97 -5.73 -1.70 -3.27
CA SER A 97 -5.58 -1.21 -4.65
C SER A 97 -6.85 -0.78 -5.37
N ASN A 98 -8.07 -1.04 -4.84
CA ASN A 98 -9.29 -0.49 -5.45
C ASN A 98 -9.31 1.05 -5.46
N PHE A 99 -8.58 1.69 -4.54
CA PHE A 99 -8.18 3.07 -4.67
C PHE A 99 -6.66 3.14 -4.81
N GLU A 100 -6.19 3.61 -5.96
CA GLU A 100 -4.80 3.96 -6.19
C GLU A 100 -4.72 5.13 -7.16
N ILE A 101 -3.85 6.10 -6.87
CA ILE A 101 -3.41 7.11 -7.81
C ILE A 101 -1.90 6.93 -7.96
N ALA A 102 -1.43 6.53 -9.14
CA ALA A 102 -0.02 6.20 -9.29
C ALA A 102 0.55 6.59 -10.66
N ASP A 103 1.86 6.81 -10.68
CA ASP A 103 2.66 7.05 -11.87
C ASP A 103 2.82 5.73 -12.66
N MET A 104 2.34 5.72 -13.88
CA MET A 104 2.40 4.59 -14.81
C MET A 104 3.83 4.21 -15.17
N ASP A 105 4.78 5.16 -15.09
CA ASP A 105 6.19 4.88 -15.36
C ASP A 105 6.79 3.94 -14.30
N PHE A 106 6.22 3.88 -13.09
CA PHE A 106 6.61 2.90 -12.09
C PHE A 106 6.30 1.47 -12.54
N TRP A 107 5.07 1.23 -13.02
CA TRP A 107 4.65 -0.08 -13.52
C TRP A 107 5.37 -0.46 -14.82
N ARG A 108 5.78 0.53 -15.62
CA ARG A 108 6.56 0.33 -16.85
C ARG A 108 8.07 0.22 -16.60
N SER A 109 8.53 0.46 -15.37
CA SER A 109 9.95 0.39 -15.05
C SER A 109 10.49 -1.04 -15.18
N ASP A 110 11.77 -1.17 -15.49
CA ASP A 110 12.44 -2.48 -15.57
C ASP A 110 12.32 -3.26 -14.26
N ALA A 111 12.37 -2.57 -13.11
CA ALA A 111 12.24 -3.18 -11.79
C ALA A 111 10.89 -3.87 -11.62
N TYR A 112 9.79 -3.17 -11.92
CA TYR A 112 8.45 -3.75 -11.78
C TYR A 112 8.18 -4.81 -12.86
N GLN A 113 8.58 -4.58 -14.11
CA GLN A 113 8.39 -5.58 -15.16
C GLN A 113 9.12 -6.88 -14.84
N THR A 114 10.39 -6.79 -14.41
CA THR A 114 11.18 -7.98 -14.01
C THR A 114 10.58 -8.67 -12.79
N PHE A 115 10.10 -7.90 -11.81
CA PHE A 115 9.43 -8.46 -10.62
C PHE A 115 8.13 -9.18 -10.98
N PHE A 116 7.30 -8.54 -11.79
CA PHE A 116 6.03 -9.10 -12.20
C PHE A 116 6.24 -10.39 -13.02
N GLU A 117 7.14 -10.38 -14.02
CA GLU A 117 7.48 -11.57 -14.81
C GLU A 117 8.04 -12.70 -13.94
N PHE A 118 8.86 -12.36 -12.94
CA PHE A 118 9.39 -13.33 -11.98
C PHE A 118 8.26 -14.00 -11.17
N LEU A 119 7.29 -13.22 -10.68
CA LEU A 119 6.14 -13.75 -9.96
C LEU A 119 5.19 -14.55 -10.86
N ASP A 120 4.95 -14.09 -12.09
CA ASP A 120 4.10 -14.78 -13.07
C ASP A 120 4.66 -16.18 -13.38
N ALA A 121 5.98 -16.29 -13.55
CA ALA A 121 6.66 -17.56 -13.76
C ALA A 121 6.58 -18.52 -12.54
N LYS A 122 6.34 -18.02 -11.33
CA LYS A 122 6.11 -18.87 -10.13
C LYS A 122 4.70 -19.47 -10.12
N GLY A 123 3.75 -18.89 -10.86
CA GLY A 123 2.40 -19.40 -11.01
C GLY A 123 1.48 -19.17 -9.81
N GLY A 124 1.91 -18.42 -8.80
CA GLY A 124 1.11 -18.18 -7.58
C GLY A 124 -0.19 -17.40 -7.81
N PHE A 125 -0.32 -16.69 -8.93
CA PHE A 125 -1.60 -16.12 -9.37
C PHE A 125 -2.68 -17.18 -9.66
N TYR A 126 -2.28 -18.40 -10.03
CA TYR A 126 -3.19 -19.50 -10.41
C TYR A 126 -3.19 -20.65 -9.40
N TYR A 127 -2.03 -20.99 -8.84
CA TYR A 127 -1.89 -22.07 -7.86
C TYR A 127 -2.23 -21.62 -6.43
N GLU A 128 -2.19 -20.32 -6.17
CA GLU A 128 -2.72 -19.69 -4.96
C GLU A 128 -3.77 -18.65 -5.35
N ARG A 129 -3.82 -17.50 -4.66
CA ARG A 129 -4.73 -16.39 -4.98
C ARG A 129 -4.04 -15.05 -4.77
N TRP A 130 -2.85 -14.89 -5.34
CA TRP A 130 -2.10 -13.63 -5.26
C TRP A 130 -2.91 -12.49 -5.85
N GLY A 131 -3.41 -11.61 -4.98
CA GLY A 131 -4.10 -10.39 -5.40
C GLY A 131 -3.13 -9.37 -5.96
N ASP A 132 -3.63 -8.45 -6.80
CA ASP A 132 -2.85 -7.31 -7.25
C ASP A 132 -2.47 -6.39 -6.08
N ALA A 133 -3.34 -6.25 -5.06
CA ALA A 133 -3.10 -5.38 -3.91
C ALA A 133 -1.79 -5.70 -3.14
N PRO A 134 -1.53 -6.94 -2.68
CA PRO A 134 -0.25 -7.28 -2.07
C PRO A 134 0.93 -7.19 -3.05
N VAL A 135 0.76 -7.56 -4.32
CA VAL A 135 1.83 -7.48 -5.34
C VAL A 135 2.26 -6.04 -5.61
N HIS A 136 1.30 -5.13 -5.85
CA HIS A 136 1.53 -3.70 -6.03
C HIS A 136 2.20 -3.10 -4.79
N SER A 137 1.72 -3.48 -3.61
CA SER A 137 2.22 -2.96 -2.34
C SER A 137 3.65 -3.38 -2.05
N ILE A 138 3.99 -4.65 -2.26
CA ILE A 138 5.35 -5.15 -2.08
C ILE A 138 6.30 -4.47 -3.06
N ALA A 139 5.92 -4.34 -4.34
CA ALA A 139 6.74 -3.64 -5.32
C ALA A 139 6.96 -2.17 -4.94
N ALA A 140 5.88 -1.43 -4.64
CA ALA A 140 5.96 -0.03 -4.24
C ALA A 140 6.79 0.15 -2.96
N ALA A 141 6.64 -0.76 -1.99
CA ALA A 141 7.36 -0.69 -0.73
C ALA A 141 8.84 -1.05 -0.85
N LEU A 142 9.25 -1.88 -1.81
CA LEU A 142 10.65 -2.29 -1.98
C LEU A 142 11.42 -1.42 -2.98
N PHE A 143 10.78 -1.01 -4.09
CA PHE A 143 11.46 -0.39 -5.23
C PHE A 143 11.47 1.14 -5.18
N LEU A 144 10.64 1.74 -4.33
CA LEU A 144 10.58 3.19 -4.16
C LEU A 144 11.17 3.59 -2.82
N PRO A 145 11.83 4.77 -2.76
CA PRO A 145 12.03 5.46 -1.50
C PRO A 145 10.66 5.74 -0.84
N LYS A 146 10.54 5.50 0.47
CA LYS A 146 9.27 5.62 1.20
C LYS A 146 8.61 7.00 1.10
N HIS A 147 9.38 8.07 0.88
CA HIS A 147 8.84 9.43 0.70
C HIS A 147 8.08 9.64 -0.63
N ARG A 148 8.15 8.69 -1.58
CA ARG A 148 7.37 8.70 -2.83
C ARG A 148 6.01 7.99 -2.68
N LEU A 149 5.72 7.49 -1.48
CA LEU A 149 4.42 6.92 -1.11
C LEU A 149 3.58 8.01 -0.42
N HIS A 150 2.33 8.14 -0.82
CA HIS A 150 1.45 9.17 -0.32
C HIS A 150 0.15 8.60 0.25
N PHE A 151 -0.13 8.93 1.52
CA PHE A 151 -1.43 8.65 2.12
C PHE A 151 -2.34 9.87 1.94
N PHE A 152 -3.39 9.73 1.13
CA PHE A 152 -4.42 10.76 0.94
C PHE A 152 -5.34 10.83 2.16
N GLN A 153 -4.85 11.49 3.21
CA GLN A 153 -5.57 11.64 4.49
C GLN A 153 -6.90 12.39 4.34
N ASP A 154 -7.02 13.21 3.32
CA ASP A 154 -8.11 14.15 3.02
C ASP A 154 -9.16 13.62 2.03
N ILE A 155 -8.88 12.51 1.34
CA ILE A 155 -9.86 11.86 0.45
C ILE A 155 -10.70 10.86 1.25
N GLY A 156 -11.90 11.27 1.66
CA GLY A 156 -12.88 10.36 2.26
C GLY A 156 -13.37 9.32 1.25
N TYR A 157 -13.14 8.05 1.55
CA TYR A 157 -13.35 6.94 0.63
C TYR A 157 -13.93 5.70 1.33
N GLN A 158 -14.85 5.00 0.68
CA GLN A 158 -15.30 3.67 1.10
C GLN A 158 -15.41 2.74 -0.11
N HIS A 159 -15.04 1.49 0.11
CA HIS A 159 -15.39 0.37 -0.75
C HIS A 159 -15.78 -0.81 0.16
N ALA A 160 -16.85 -1.53 -0.20
CA ALA A 160 -17.46 -2.55 0.67
C ALA A 160 -17.65 -2.04 2.13
N SER A 161 -17.16 -2.79 3.12
CA SER A 161 -17.30 -2.46 4.55
C SER A 161 -16.17 -1.58 5.10
N TYR A 162 -15.15 -1.24 4.30
CA TYR A 162 -13.98 -0.50 4.76
C TYR A 162 -14.06 0.97 4.32
N GLN A 163 -13.83 1.86 5.27
CA GLN A 163 -13.93 3.29 5.08
C GLN A 163 -12.69 3.99 5.62
N HIS A 164 -12.20 4.98 4.88
CA HIS A 164 -11.34 6.05 5.37
C HIS A 164 -12.15 7.35 5.39
N CYS A 165 -12.16 8.02 6.53
CA CYS A 165 -12.80 9.32 6.70
C CYS A 165 -11.82 10.29 7.34
N PRO A 166 -11.55 11.45 6.70
CA PRO A 166 -10.66 12.48 7.22
C PRO A 166 -11.05 12.92 8.63
N SER A 167 -10.06 13.34 9.42
CA SER A 167 -10.30 13.72 10.81
C SER A 167 -9.49 14.88 11.36
N SER A 168 -8.70 15.55 10.53
CA SER A 168 -8.00 16.79 10.92
C SER A 168 -8.91 18.00 10.76
N ASP A 169 -8.72 19.03 11.57
CA ASP A 169 -9.46 20.29 11.44
C ASP A 169 -9.18 20.97 10.08
N GLU A 170 -8.00 20.74 9.48
CA GLU A 170 -7.68 21.18 8.11
C GLU A 170 -8.55 20.49 7.04
N SER A 171 -8.99 19.26 7.28
CA SER A 171 -9.93 18.55 6.40
C SER A 171 -11.39 18.99 6.56
N LEU A 172 -11.72 19.79 7.60
CA LEU A 172 -13.06 20.38 7.79
C LEU A 172 -13.37 21.49 6.77
N GLY A 173 -12.37 21.95 5.99
CA GLY A 173 -12.59 22.81 4.83
C GLY A 173 -13.28 22.09 3.66
N ASN A 174 -13.18 20.75 3.61
CA ASN A 174 -13.88 19.91 2.65
C ASN A 174 -15.17 19.41 3.30
N SER A 175 -16.32 19.63 2.67
CA SER A 175 -17.61 19.19 3.22
C SER A 175 -17.69 17.65 3.19
N CYS A 176 -17.28 16.99 4.27
CA CYS A 176 -17.29 15.53 4.39
C CYS A 176 -18.62 15.01 4.96
N SER A 177 -19.22 14.02 4.31
CA SER A 177 -20.48 13.37 4.73
C SER A 177 -20.28 12.10 5.59
N CYS A 178 -19.06 11.59 5.70
CA CYS A 178 -18.75 10.39 6.47
C CYS A 178 -18.61 10.66 7.97
N HIS A 179 -18.93 9.65 8.79
CA HIS A 179 -18.59 9.68 10.21
C HIS A 179 -17.16 9.23 10.44
N ARG A 180 -16.34 10.10 11.04
CA ARG A 180 -14.94 9.82 11.39
C ARG A 180 -14.72 8.55 12.22
N TRP A 181 -15.75 8.08 12.92
CA TRP A 181 -15.74 6.87 13.75
C TRP A 181 -15.79 5.58 12.94
N ASN A 182 -16.22 5.66 11.68
CA ASN A 182 -16.28 4.53 10.76
C ASN A 182 -14.93 4.32 10.04
N THR A 183 -13.94 5.21 10.24
CA THR A 183 -12.58 5.00 9.73
C THR A 183 -12.01 3.71 10.29
N ILE A 184 -11.57 2.83 9.40
CA ILE A 184 -10.91 1.59 9.77
C ILE A 184 -9.69 1.88 10.67
N GLY A 185 -9.46 1.08 11.71
CA GLY A 185 -8.36 1.29 12.66
C GLY A 185 -8.63 2.28 13.80
N LYS A 186 -9.65 3.15 13.72
CA LYS A 186 -9.79 4.28 14.67
C LYS A 186 -10.33 3.91 16.06
N PHE A 187 -11.16 2.88 16.20
CA PHE A 187 -11.79 2.54 17.49
C PHE A 187 -10.78 2.02 18.53
N LEU A 188 -9.62 1.50 18.11
CA LEU A 188 -8.59 0.94 18.99
C LEU A 188 -7.83 1.98 19.83
N TYR A 189 -7.88 3.27 19.47
CA TYR A 189 -7.21 4.32 20.25
C TYR A 189 -8.00 4.80 21.47
N LEU A 190 -9.32 4.56 21.53
CA LEU A 190 -10.19 5.15 22.56
C LEU A 190 -10.67 4.16 23.63
N CYS A 191 -10.56 2.85 23.40
CA CYS A 191 -10.90 1.85 24.40
C CYS A 191 -9.67 1.04 24.80
N ASN A 192 -9.41 1.02 26.11
CA ASN A 192 -8.31 0.33 26.77
C ASN A 192 -8.16 -1.13 26.25
N ARG A 193 -6.92 -1.56 26.01
CA ARG A 193 -6.49 -2.76 25.24
C ARG A 193 -6.95 -4.13 25.79
N SER A 194 -7.88 -4.21 26.74
CA SER A 194 -8.00 -5.40 27.57
C SER A 194 -9.11 -6.39 27.25
N ASN A 195 -10.10 -6.17 26.36
CA ASN A 195 -11.20 -7.15 26.25
C ASN A 195 -12.05 -7.16 24.95
N ILE A 196 -11.44 -7.26 23.75
CA ILE A 196 -12.24 -7.62 22.54
C ILE A 196 -11.47 -8.63 21.69
N GLN A 197 -11.67 -9.92 21.98
CA GLN A 197 -11.19 -11.08 21.21
C GLN A 197 -12.22 -11.48 20.13
N ASN A 198 -12.63 -10.56 19.26
CA ASN A 198 -13.46 -10.96 18.11
C ASN A 198 -12.64 -10.87 16.81
N PRO A 199 -12.32 -11.99 16.15
CA PRO A 199 -11.64 -12.03 14.85
C PRO A 199 -12.41 -11.30 13.73
N SER A 200 -13.71 -11.08 13.93
CA SER A 200 -14.58 -10.30 13.04
C SER A 200 -14.49 -8.78 13.23
N ASP A 201 -13.61 -8.30 14.12
CA ASP A 201 -13.39 -6.86 14.30
C ASP A 201 -12.58 -6.30 13.12
N TYR A 202 -13.28 -5.97 12.04
CA TYR A 202 -12.77 -5.33 10.82
C TYR A 202 -11.88 -4.11 11.12
N ARG A 203 -12.02 -3.51 12.30
CA ARG A 203 -11.23 -2.37 12.77
C ARG A 203 -9.79 -2.73 13.13
N LYS A 204 -9.44 -4.00 13.33
CA LYS A 204 -8.04 -4.47 13.53
C LYS A 204 -7.30 -4.76 12.23
N GLN A 205 -7.99 -4.70 11.10
CA GLN A 205 -7.39 -5.06 9.81
C GLN A 205 -6.59 -3.90 9.19
N SER A 206 -6.63 -2.69 9.76
CA SER A 206 -5.89 -1.57 9.19
C SER A 206 -4.38 -1.66 9.47
N CYS A 207 -3.60 -1.44 8.42
CA CYS A 207 -2.14 -1.30 8.50
C CYS A 207 -1.68 0.17 8.55
N LEU A 208 -2.59 1.13 8.70
CA LEU A 208 -2.25 2.55 8.74
C LEU A 208 -1.36 2.89 9.96
N PRO A 209 -1.56 2.30 11.16
CA PRO A 209 -0.62 2.49 12.26
C PRO A 209 0.81 2.00 11.94
N GLN A 210 0.94 0.90 11.21
CA GLN A 210 2.26 0.37 10.77
C GLN A 210 2.92 1.32 9.77
N TYR A 211 2.15 1.81 8.80
CA TYR A 211 2.63 2.81 7.83
C TYR A 211 3.12 4.09 8.53
N ASN A 212 2.34 4.60 9.49
CA ASN A 212 2.72 5.80 10.23
C ASN A 212 3.94 5.57 11.13
N ALA A 213 4.05 4.41 11.78
CA ALA A 213 5.21 4.07 12.59
C ALA A 213 6.51 4.03 11.77
N MET A 214 6.46 3.44 10.57
CA MET A 214 7.59 3.42 9.63
C MET A 214 8.05 4.84 9.25
N LEU A 215 7.12 5.79 9.06
CA LEU A 215 7.48 7.17 8.72
C LEU A 215 8.16 7.92 9.89
N LEU A 216 7.83 7.55 11.13
CA LEU A 216 8.42 8.14 12.33
C LEU A 216 9.79 7.56 12.68
N ASN A 217 10.05 6.31 12.28
CA ASN A 217 11.36 5.70 12.40
C ASN A 217 12.34 6.37 11.42
N LYS A 218 13.09 7.36 11.93
CA LYS A 218 14.31 7.84 11.27
C LYS A 218 15.23 6.64 11.13
N ALA A 219 15.54 6.29 9.87
CA ALA A 219 16.34 5.13 9.51
C ALA A 219 17.57 4.98 10.43
N THR A 220 17.61 3.93 11.24
CA THR A 220 18.88 3.30 11.56
C THR A 220 19.36 2.66 10.26
N PRO A 221 20.53 3.02 9.73
CA PRO A 221 21.07 2.35 8.56
C PRO A 221 21.16 0.87 8.89
N ILE A 222 20.48 0.02 8.12
CA ILE A 222 20.82 -1.39 8.07
C ILE A 222 22.22 -1.42 7.46
N VAL A 223 23.23 -1.47 8.31
CA VAL A 223 24.59 -1.81 7.89
C VAL A 223 24.47 -3.22 7.32
N ASN A 224 24.72 -3.33 6.01
CA ASN A 224 24.92 -4.60 5.34
C ASN A 224 26.05 -5.35 6.03
N ASP A 225 25.71 -6.26 6.95
CA ASP A 225 26.56 -7.39 7.29
C ASP A 225 25.89 -8.64 6.72
N LEU A 226 25.91 -8.73 5.39
CA LEU A 226 25.81 -10.00 4.69
C LEU A 226 27.24 -10.53 4.55
N SER A 227 27.79 -11.06 5.64
CA SER A 227 28.89 -12.02 5.61
C SER A 227 28.34 -13.43 5.89
N PRO A 228 28.84 -14.47 5.21
CA PRO A 228 28.10 -15.71 5.01
C PRO A 228 28.22 -16.67 6.20
N TRP A 229 27.09 -17.14 6.69
CA TRP A 229 26.93 -18.39 7.45
C TRP A 229 25.66 -19.11 7.02
#